data_AF-A0A060BT67-F1
#
_entry.id   AF-A0A060BT67-F1
#
_cell.length_a   1.000
_cell.length_b   1.000
_cell.length_c   1.000
_cell.angle_alpha   90.00
_cell.angle_beta   90.00
_cell.angle_gamma   90.00
#
_symmetry.space_group_name_H-M   'P 1'
#
loop_
_entity.id
_entity.type
_entity.pdbx_description
1 polymer ?
#
loop_
_entity_poly.entity_id
_entity_poly.type
_entity_poly.pdbx_seq_one_letter_code
_entity_poly.pdbx_strand_id
1 'polypeptide(L)'
;MLATDFAVFRALADLPLGMTAHLVFPAIDPDRPATTSPLVMRLIREKIGFDGLMMSDDLSMEALSGTLAERTAATIAAGCDIALDCNSTLAEKEHVAAAAGSLSGKGAR
;
A
#
# COMPACT_ATOMS: atom_id res chain seq x y z
N MET A 1 13.97 -13.60 2.19
CA MET A 1 12.63 -13.09 1.86
C MET A 1 11.50 -14.05 2.20
N LEU A 2 11.02 -14.96 1.35
CA LEU A 2 9.85 -15.79 1.71
C LEU A 2 10.08 -16.73 2.91
N ALA A 3 11.28 -17.31 3.07
CA ALA A 3 11.58 -18.20 4.19
C ALA A 3 11.94 -17.47 5.50
N THR A 4 12.19 -16.16 5.44
CA THR A 4 12.68 -15.35 6.56
C THR A 4 11.74 -14.16 6.77
N ASP A 5 11.96 -13.08 6.04
CA ASP A 5 11.36 -11.76 6.20
C ASP A 5 9.83 -11.81 6.10
N PHE A 6 9.28 -12.69 5.24
CA PHE A 6 7.84 -12.86 5.07
C PHE A 6 7.23 -14.04 5.85
N ALA A 7 8.03 -14.78 6.62
CA ALA A 7 7.53 -15.94 7.37
C ALA A 7 6.47 -15.54 8.41
N VAL A 8 6.71 -14.44 9.14
CA VAL A 8 5.74 -13.89 10.11
C VAL A 8 4.47 -13.44 9.41
N PHE A 9 4.58 -12.74 8.28
CA PHE A 9 3.42 -12.27 7.53
C PHE A 9 2.56 -13.42 6.99
N ARG A 10 3.16 -14.55 6.59
CA ARG A 10 2.39 -15.76 6.22
C ARG A 10 1.65 -16.36 7.41
N ALA A 11 2.30 -16.39 8.58
CA ALA A 11 1.69 -16.95 9.79
C ALA A 11 0.52 -16.10 10.30
N LEU A 12 0.44 -14.83 9.88
CA LEU A 12 -0.57 -13.85 10.26
C LEU A 12 -1.42 -13.39 9.07
N ALA A 13 -1.49 -14.21 8.01
CA ALA A 13 -2.17 -13.87 6.77
C ALA A 13 -3.71 -13.71 6.93
N ASP A 14 -4.26 -14.20 8.04
CA ASP A 14 -5.67 -14.16 8.43
C ASP A 14 -6.06 -12.90 9.21
N LEU A 15 -5.11 -12.02 9.53
CA LEU A 15 -5.41 -10.75 10.17
C LEU A 15 -6.25 -9.84 9.26
N PRO A 16 -7.12 -8.98 9.84
CA PRO A 16 -8.05 -8.18 9.06
C PRO A 16 -7.39 -7.06 8.27
N LEU A 17 -6.21 -6.58 8.69
CA LEU A 17 -5.54 -5.43 8.12
C LEU A 17 -4.02 -5.64 8.05
N GLY A 18 -3.46 -5.37 6.87
CA GLY A 18 -2.03 -5.33 6.60
C GLY A 18 -1.62 -3.93 6.15
N MET A 19 -0.41 -3.51 6.54
CA MET A 19 0.15 -2.21 6.16
C MET A 19 1.38 -2.42 5.28
N THR A 20 1.44 -1.74 4.14
CA THR A 20 2.66 -1.70 3.32
C THR A 20 3.67 -0.72 3.89
N ALA A 21 4.95 -0.89 3.57
CA ALA A 21 6.01 0.06 3.92
C ALA A 21 6.59 0.70 2.65
N HIS A 22 7.16 1.90 2.76
CA HIS A 22 7.86 2.58 1.66
C HIS A 22 9.28 2.03 1.43
N LEU A 23 9.39 0.72 1.26
CA LEU A 23 10.66 0.02 1.01
C LEU A 23 10.71 -0.50 -0.43
N VAL A 24 11.84 -0.26 -1.10
CA VAL A 24 12.15 -0.91 -2.37
C VAL A 24 12.66 -2.31 -2.07
N PHE A 25 12.12 -3.32 -2.76
CA PHE A 25 12.59 -4.69 -2.70
C PHE A 25 13.21 -5.05 -4.05
N PRO A 26 14.52 -4.82 -4.29
CA PRO A 26 15.12 -4.97 -5.61
C PRO A 26 14.99 -6.36 -6.24
N ALA A 27 14.82 -7.39 -5.41
CA ALA A 27 14.58 -8.76 -5.87
C ALA A 27 13.16 -9.01 -6.39
N ILE A 28 12.24 -8.06 -6.19
CA ILE A 28 10.82 -8.14 -6.62
C ILE A 28 10.51 -7.01 -7.60
N ASP A 29 10.76 -5.77 -7.19
CA ASP A 29 10.54 -4.56 -7.98
C ASP A 29 11.66 -3.55 -7.63
N PRO A 30 12.65 -3.36 -8.51
CA PRO A 30 13.74 -2.42 -8.26
C PRO A 30 13.36 -0.96 -8.47
N ASP A 31 12.24 -0.69 -9.15
CA ASP A 31 11.87 0.65 -9.59
C ASP A 31 10.85 1.30 -8.64
N ARG A 32 10.09 0.50 -7.90
CA ARG A 32 8.98 0.99 -7.06
C ARG A 32 9.05 0.47 -5.63
N PRO A 33 8.79 1.35 -4.63
CA PRO A 33 8.53 0.91 -3.27
C PRO A 33 7.31 -0.02 -3.19
N ALA A 34 7.25 -0.87 -2.17
CA ALA A 34 6.17 -1.84 -1.99
C ALA A 34 4.77 -1.21 -2.03
N THR A 35 4.59 -0.03 -1.44
CA THR A 35 3.31 0.71 -1.43
C THR A 35 2.77 1.03 -2.83
N THR A 36 3.64 1.30 -3.80
CA THR A 36 3.26 1.68 -5.17
C THR A 36 3.61 0.60 -6.21
N SER A 37 4.00 -0.60 -5.76
CA SER A 37 4.38 -1.73 -6.61
C SER A 37 3.25 -2.75 -6.74
N PRO A 38 2.65 -2.91 -7.94
CA PRO A 38 1.74 -4.02 -8.21
C PRO A 38 2.41 -5.39 -8.10
N LEU A 39 3.73 -5.48 -8.28
CA LEU A 39 4.49 -6.72 -8.17
C LEU A 39 4.56 -7.19 -6.72
N VAL A 40 4.87 -6.27 -5.80
CA VAL A 40 4.87 -6.58 -4.36
C VAL A 40 3.45 -6.88 -3.88
N MET A 41 2.45 -6.12 -4.32
CA MET A 41 1.05 -6.42 -3.96
C MET A 41 0.61 -7.81 -4.42
N ARG A 42 0.94 -8.22 -5.66
CA ARG A 42 0.69 -9.59 -6.12
C ARG A 42 1.38 -10.64 -5.25
N LEU A 43 2.62 -10.39 -4.84
CA LEU A 43 3.33 -11.29 -3.92
C LEU A 43 2.61 -11.40 -2.57
N ILE A 44 2.12 -10.30 -2.02
CA ILE A 44 1.35 -10.29 -0.77
C ILE A 44 0.08 -11.14 -0.92
N ARG A 45 -0.68 -10.95 -2.00
CA ARG A 45 -1.93 -11.69 -2.25
C ARG A 45 -1.70 -13.17 -2.57
N GLU A 46 -0.72 -13.49 -3.43
CA GLU A 46 -0.56 -14.85 -4.00
C GLU A 46 0.45 -15.72 -3.25
N LYS A 47 1.51 -15.14 -2.69
CA LYS A 47 2.61 -15.89 -2.04
C LYS A 47 2.58 -15.79 -0.53
N ILE A 48 2.22 -14.62 0.01
CA ILE A 48 1.97 -14.49 1.44
C ILE A 48 0.57 -15.02 1.78
N GLY A 49 -0.40 -14.84 0.87
CA GLY A 49 -1.76 -15.32 1.05
C GLY A 49 -2.63 -14.38 1.88
N PHE A 50 -2.20 -13.12 2.05
CA PHE A 50 -2.95 -12.13 2.83
C PHE A 50 -4.13 -11.61 2.00
N ASP A 51 -5.35 -11.83 2.47
CA ASP A 51 -6.58 -11.45 1.74
C ASP A 51 -7.40 -10.34 2.45
N GLY A 52 -6.93 -9.86 3.61
CA GLY A 52 -7.53 -8.76 4.35
C GLY A 52 -7.34 -7.40 3.68
N LEU A 53 -7.71 -6.35 4.41
CA LEU A 53 -7.60 -4.96 3.96
C LEU A 53 -6.12 -4.54 3.89
N MET A 54 -5.73 -3.88 2.81
CA MET A 54 -4.38 -3.32 2.65
C MET A 54 -4.39 -1.80 2.79
N MET A 55 -3.63 -1.31 3.76
CA MET A 55 -3.40 0.11 4.02
C MET A 55 -1.97 0.49 3.62
N SER A 56 -1.76 1.71 3.13
CA SER A 56 -0.42 2.24 2.95
C SER A 56 0.20 2.71 4.26
N ASP A 57 1.52 2.80 4.30
CA ASP A 57 2.18 3.72 5.23
C ASP A 57 1.79 5.19 4.91
N ASP A 58 2.18 6.12 5.77
CA ASP A 58 1.85 7.53 5.63
C ASP A 58 2.46 8.17 4.37
N LEU A 59 1.61 8.53 3.41
CA LEU A 59 2.00 9.15 2.14
C LEU A 59 2.56 10.56 2.29
N SER A 60 2.32 11.21 3.44
CA SER A 60 2.89 12.52 3.76
C SER A 60 4.41 12.45 3.98
N MET A 61 4.97 11.25 4.21
CA MET A 61 6.41 11.03 4.27
C MET A 61 7.08 11.34 2.92
N GLU A 62 8.23 12.02 2.94
CA GLU A 62 9.00 12.37 1.74
C GLU A 62 9.72 11.18 1.08
N ALA A 63 9.35 9.94 1.43
CA ALA A 63 9.94 8.71 0.90
C ALA A 63 9.43 8.34 -0.52
N LEU A 64 8.33 8.96 -0.96
CA LEU A 64 7.74 8.73 -2.28
C LEU A 64 7.91 9.98 -3.17
N SER A 65 8.08 9.78 -4.47
CA SER A 65 8.19 10.86 -5.45
C SER A 65 6.81 11.39 -5.87
N GLY A 66 6.77 12.62 -6.37
CA GLY A 66 5.55 13.24 -6.91
C GLY A 66 4.69 13.93 -5.86
N THR A 67 3.58 14.49 -6.32
CA THR A 67 2.54 15.14 -5.50
C THR A 67 1.77 14.11 -4.67
N LEU A 68 1.11 14.56 -3.60
CA LEU A 68 0.33 13.68 -2.73
C LEU A 68 -0.82 12.97 -3.48
N ALA A 69 -1.44 13.65 -4.45
CA ALA A 69 -2.44 13.06 -5.33
C ALA A 69 -1.86 11.95 -6.22
N GLU A 70 -0.68 12.16 -6.81
CA GLU A 70 0.00 11.14 -7.62
C GLU A 70 0.40 9.92 -6.79
N ARG A 71 0.94 10.15 -5.58
CA ARG A 71 1.26 9.08 -4.62
C ARG A 71 0.03 8.27 -4.24
N THR A 72 -1.08 8.96 -3.97
CA THR A 72 -2.37 8.34 -3.63
C THR A 72 -2.87 7.48 -4.80
N ALA A 73 -2.92 8.04 -6.00
CA ALA A 73 -3.36 7.31 -7.19
C ALA A 73 -2.48 6.08 -7.47
N ALA A 74 -1.16 6.20 -7.35
CA ALA A 74 -0.23 5.09 -7.52
C ALA A 74 -0.40 4.00 -6.45
N THR A 75 -0.69 4.39 -5.21
CA THR A 75 -0.93 3.48 -4.07
C THR A 75 -2.20 2.66 -4.27
N ILE A 76 -3.30 3.30 -4.66
CA ILE A 76 -4.56 2.62 -4.98
C ILE A 76 -4.39 1.73 -6.22
N ALA A 77 -3.74 2.23 -7.27
CA ALA A 77 -3.48 1.46 -8.49
C ALA A 77 -2.58 0.24 -8.26
N ALA A 78 -1.68 0.28 -7.27
CA ALA A 78 -0.87 -0.86 -6.87
C ALA A 78 -1.70 -1.96 -6.17
N GLY A 79 -2.87 -1.60 -5.63
CA GLY A 79 -3.83 -2.51 -5.01
C GLY A 79 -3.97 -2.34 -3.50
N CYS A 80 -3.55 -1.21 -2.93
CA CYS A 80 -3.94 -0.84 -1.57
C CYS A 80 -5.41 -0.40 -1.57
N ASP A 81 -6.14 -0.75 -0.50
CA ASP A 81 -7.53 -0.34 -0.29
C ASP A 81 -7.62 1.05 0.37
N ILE A 82 -6.65 1.38 1.25
CA ILE A 82 -6.59 2.65 1.96
C ILE A 82 -5.24 3.33 1.72
N ALA A 83 -5.29 4.58 1.28
CA ALA A 83 -4.16 5.50 1.26
C ALA A 83 -4.17 6.34 2.55
N LEU A 84 -3.15 6.18 3.40
CA LEU A 84 -3.02 6.88 4.67
C LEU A 84 -2.29 8.21 4.47
N ASP A 85 -2.90 9.30 4.93
CA ASP A 85 -2.30 10.63 5.00
C ASP A 85 -2.54 11.22 6.39
N CYS A 86 -1.47 11.37 7.17
CA CYS A 86 -1.56 11.81 8.56
C CYS A 86 -1.40 13.33 8.72
N ASN A 87 -0.59 13.99 7.89
CA ASN A 87 -0.03 15.30 8.23
C ASN A 87 -0.27 16.40 7.19
N SER A 88 -1.15 16.18 6.21
CA SER A 88 -1.45 17.23 5.23
C SER A 88 -2.52 18.23 5.67
N THR A 89 -2.49 19.40 5.05
CA THR A 89 -3.51 20.46 5.19
C THR A 89 -4.86 20.00 4.66
N LEU A 90 -5.95 20.71 5.01
CA LEU A 90 -7.28 20.37 4.51
C LEU A 90 -7.37 20.42 2.98
N ALA A 91 -6.76 21.43 2.34
CA ALA A 91 -6.75 21.56 0.89
C ALA A 91 -6.00 20.41 0.21
N GLU A 92 -4.91 19.93 0.79
CA GLU A 92 -4.20 18.74 0.29
C GLU A 92 -5.02 17.47 0.48
N LYS A 93 -5.69 17.32 1.62
CA LYS A 93 -6.57 16.19 1.92
C LYS A 93 -7.74 16.07 0.93
N GLU A 94 -8.26 17.19 0.42
CA GLU A 94 -9.27 17.18 -0.64
C GLU A 94 -8.74 16.54 -1.94
N HIS A 95 -7.49 16.85 -2.31
CA HIS A 95 -6.85 16.22 -3.47
C HIS A 95 -6.58 14.73 -3.24
N VAL A 96 -6.18 14.34 -2.03
CA VAL A 96 -6.01 12.92 -1.65
C VAL A 96 -7.32 12.17 -1.74
N ALA A 97 -8.39 12.71 -1.14
CA ALA A 97 -9.71 12.07 -1.18
C ALA A 97 -10.21 11.91 -2.63
N ALA A 98 -10.02 12.94 -3.47
CA ALA A 98 -10.36 12.87 -4.88
C ALA A 98 -9.55 11.81 -5.64
N ALA A 99 -8.25 11.68 -5.36
CA ALA A 99 -7.37 10.70 -5.99
C ALA A 99 -7.61 9.27 -5.48
N ALA A 100 -8.00 9.09 -4.22
CA ALA A 100 -8.29 7.79 -3.61
C ALA A 100 -9.62 7.20 -4.12
N GLY A 101 -10.61 8.06 -4.35
CA GLY A 101 -11.96 7.64 -4.76
C GLY A 101 -12.76 7.03 -3.60
N SER A 102 -13.77 6.22 -3.95
CA SER A 102 -14.61 5.54 -2.96
C SER A 102 -14.08 4.14 -2.66
N LEU A 103 -14.13 3.75 -1.38
CA LEU A 103 -13.79 2.41 -0.95
C LEU A 103 -14.70 1.38 -1.65
N SER A 104 -14.10 0.34 -2.22
CA SER A 104 -14.81 -0.68 -2.99
C SER A 104 -14.15 -2.05 -2.84
N GLY A 105 -14.73 -3.09 -3.44
CA GLY A 105 -14.14 -4.42 -3.44
C GLY A 105 -14.15 -5.10 -2.07
N LYS A 106 -13.06 -5.82 -1.73
CA LYS A 106 -12.95 -6.57 -0.46
C LYS A 106 -12.76 -5.64 0.73
N GLY A 107 -12.10 -4.50 0.56
CA GLY A 107 -11.90 -3.51 1.61
C GLY A 107 -13.19 -2.86 2.14
N ALA A 108 -14.31 -2.98 1.42
CA ALA A 108 -15.61 -2.39 1.79
C ALA A 108 -16.57 -3.35 2.51
N ARG A 109 -16.12 -4.56 2.89
CA ARG A 109 -16.94 -5.62 3.50
C ARG A 109 -16.82 -5.69 5.01
#